data_AF-A0A3M1J9W7-F1
#
_entry.id   AF-A0A3M1J9W7-F1
#
_cell.length_a   1.000
_cell.length_b   1.000
_cell.length_c   1.000
_cell.angle_alpha   90.00
_cell.angle_beta   90.00
_cell.angle_gamma   90.00
#
_symmetry.space_group_name_H-M   'P 1'
#
loop_
_entity.id
_entity.type
_entity.pdbx_description
1 polymer ?
#
loop_
_entity_poly.entity_id
_entity_poly.type
_entity_poly.pdbx_seq_one_letter_code
_entity_poly.pdbx_strand_id
1 'polypeptide(L)'
;MPEGAMVGEPVRLRDWQRHEMVRIYDNPHGTRRAILSFGRKNGKSAFAAFLLLLHLCGPEARPHSQLYSAALSRDQAAVIYGLASKCVRMSPDLA
;
A
#
# COMPACT_ATOMS: atom_id res chain seq x y z
N MET A 1 2.17 -12.60 2.96
CA MET A 1 2.71 -11.26 3.24
C MET A 1 3.97 -11.08 2.41
N PRO A 2 4.38 -9.85 2.04
CA PRO A 2 5.60 -9.64 1.24
C PRO A 2 6.92 -9.96 1.96
N GLU A 3 6.95 -9.82 3.29
CA GLU A 3 8.15 -10.03 4.12
C GLU A 3 7.77 -10.51 5.53
N GLY A 4 8.78 -10.97 6.30
CA GLY A 4 8.64 -11.37 7.70
C GLY A 4 8.38 -12.86 7.90
N ALA A 5 7.86 -13.22 9.08
CA ALA A 5 7.62 -14.63 9.43
C ALA A 5 6.45 -15.27 8.66
N MET A 6 5.54 -14.46 8.11
CA MET A 6 4.31 -14.91 7.43
C MET A 6 4.39 -14.69 5.91
N VAL A 7 5.59 -14.82 5.34
CA VAL A 7 5.80 -14.67 3.88
C VAL A 7 4.94 -15.68 3.13
N GLY A 8 4.34 -15.25 2.01
CA GLY A 8 3.46 -16.09 1.19
C GLY A 8 2.02 -16.22 1.69
N GLU A 9 1.74 -15.96 2.97
CA GLU A 9 0.36 -16.05 3.49
C GLU A 9 -0.55 -14.91 2.97
N PRO A 10 -1.87 -15.09 2.88
CA PRO A 10 -2.79 -14.00 2.56
C PRO A 10 -2.64 -12.80 3.52
N VAL A 11 -2.64 -11.59 2.97
CA VAL A 11 -2.57 -10.37 3.79
C VAL A 11 -3.90 -10.18 4.51
N ARG A 12 -3.85 -10.14 5.85
CA ARG A 12 -4.98 -9.70 6.68
C ARG A 12 -4.72 -8.29 7.19
N LEU A 13 -5.59 -7.35 6.82
CA LEU A 13 -5.51 -5.99 7.33
C LEU A 13 -5.79 -5.96 8.84
N ARG A 14 -5.11 -5.07 9.55
CA ARG A 14 -5.42 -4.73 10.94
C ARG A 14 -6.65 -3.83 10.99
N ASP A 15 -7.31 -3.74 12.14
CA ASP A 15 -8.51 -2.91 12.29
C ASP A 15 -8.28 -1.45 11.94
N TRP A 16 -7.14 -0.89 12.38
CA TRP A 16 -6.78 0.48 12.02
C TRP A 16 -6.56 0.66 10.51
N GLN A 17 -6.00 -0.35 9.82
CA GLN A 17 -5.79 -0.26 8.37
C GLN A 17 -7.12 -0.24 7.62
N ARG A 18 -8.06 -1.10 8.03
CA ARG A 18 -9.44 -1.08 7.50
C ARG A 18 -10.11 0.26 7.75
N HIS A 19 -10.00 0.79 8.97
CA HIS A 19 -10.58 2.07 9.33
C HIS A 19 -10.03 3.21 8.47
N GLU A 20 -8.71 3.26 8.25
CA GLU A 20 -8.10 4.26 7.37
C GLU A 20 -8.52 4.08 5.90
N MET A 21 -8.69 2.85 5.41
CA MET A 21 -9.22 2.64 4.05
C MET A 21 -10.63 3.22 3.91
N VAL A 22 -11.53 2.94 4.85
CA VAL A 22 -12.90 3.51 4.83
C VAL A 22 -12.83 5.04 4.87
N ARG A 23 -12.01 5.62 5.74
CA ARG A 23 -11.84 7.09 5.81
C ARG A 23 -11.34 7.71 4.51
N ILE A 24 -10.45 7.02 3.79
CA ILE A 24 -9.89 7.52 2.52
C ILE A 24 -10.93 7.39 1.40
N TYR A 25 -11.50 6.20 1.22
CA TYR A 25 -12.26 5.85 0.01
C TYR A 25 -13.78 6.02 0.15
N ASP A 26 -14.34 5.97 1.36
CA ASP A 26 -15.78 6.08 1.62
C ASP A 26 -16.19 7.46 2.15
N ASN A 27 -15.41 8.49 1.81
CA ASN A 27 -15.73 9.87 2.16
C ASN A 27 -16.78 10.43 1.16
N PRO A 28 -17.98 10.84 1.60
CA PRO A 28 -19.03 11.34 0.71
C PRO A 28 -18.67 12.63 -0.03
N HIS A 29 -17.70 13.39 0.49
CA HIS A 29 -17.17 14.60 -0.17
C HIS A 29 -15.92 14.32 -1.02
N GLY A 30 -15.47 13.07 -1.06
CA GLY A 30 -14.23 12.65 -1.70
C GLY A 30 -12.97 13.03 -0.91
N THR A 31 -11.92 12.24 -1.06
CA THR A 31 -10.64 12.48 -0.39
C THR A 31 -9.56 12.82 -1.41
N ARG A 32 -9.17 14.09 -1.46
CA ARG A 32 -8.04 14.53 -2.31
C ARG A 32 -6.68 14.22 -1.67
N ARG A 33 -6.58 14.31 -0.33
CA ARG A 33 -5.34 14.10 0.42
C ARG A 33 -5.65 13.50 1.78
N ALA A 34 -4.99 12.40 2.10
CA ALA A 34 -5.02 11.80 3.43
C ALA A 34 -3.63 11.90 4.07
N ILE A 35 -3.59 12.28 5.36
CA ILE A 35 -2.36 12.33 6.15
C ILE A 35 -2.55 11.38 7.33
N LEU A 36 -1.70 10.35 7.39
CA LEU A 36 -1.80 9.27 8.35
C LEU A 36 -0.56 9.28 9.25
N SER A 37 -0.75 9.25 10.57
CA SER A 37 0.34 9.24 11.55
C SER A 37 0.28 7.98 12.39
N PHE A 38 1.35 7.18 12.34
CA PHE A 38 1.46 5.93 13.09
C PHE A 38 2.87 5.73 13.64
N GLY A 39 2.94 5.08 14.80
CA GLY A 39 4.20 4.68 15.44
C GLY A 39 5.11 3.80 14.58
N ARG A 40 6.35 3.63 15.02
CA ARG A 40 7.31 2.70 14.40
C ARG A 40 6.81 1.26 14.56
N LYS A 41 7.24 0.37 13.65
CA LYS A 41 6.89 -1.06 13.62
C LYS A 41 5.38 -1.38 13.52
N ASN A 42 4.54 -0.41 13.13
CA ASN A 42 3.10 -0.64 12.98
C ASN A 42 2.68 -1.16 11.59
N GLY A 43 3.62 -1.43 10.68
CA GLY A 43 3.30 -1.93 9.33
C GLY A 43 2.83 -0.87 8.32
N LYS A 44 3.05 0.42 8.62
CA LYS A 44 2.64 1.53 7.73
C LYS A 44 3.27 1.50 6.33
N SER A 45 4.51 1.02 6.19
CA SER A 45 5.16 0.92 4.87
C SER A 45 4.53 -0.15 3.99
N ALA A 46 4.15 -1.29 4.57
CA ALA A 46 3.41 -2.34 3.85
C ALA A 46 2.01 -1.85 3.47
N PHE A 47 1.34 -1.12 4.37
CA PHE A 47 0.06 -0.51 4.06
C PHE A 47 0.15 0.48 2.89
N ALA A 48 1.17 1.34 2.85
CA ALA A 48 1.42 2.24 1.74
C ALA A 48 1.68 1.48 0.42
N ALA A 49 2.39 0.35 0.47
CA ALA A 49 2.60 -0.50 -0.70
C ALA A 49 1.28 -1.11 -1.22
N PHE A 50 0.36 -1.51 -0.34
CA PHE A 50 -0.97 -2.00 -0.75
C PHE A 50 -1.82 -0.90 -1.38
N LEU A 51 -1.80 0.31 -0.82
CA LEU A 51 -2.48 1.46 -1.42
C LEU A 51 -1.88 1.81 -2.79
N LEU A 52 -0.56 1.68 -2.95
CA LEU A 52 0.10 1.85 -4.26
C LEU A 52 -0.41 0.81 -5.26
N LEU A 53 -0.48 -0.47 -4.88
CA LEU A 53 -0.99 -1.54 -5.75
C LEU A 53 -2.47 -1.37 -6.10
N LEU A 54 -3.29 -0.92 -5.15
CA LEU A 54 -4.70 -0.59 -5.37
C LEU A 54 -4.89 0.42 -6.51
N HIS A 55 -4.01 1.43 -6.61
CA HIS A 55 -4.04 2.42 -7.70
C HIS A 55 -3.22 2.03 -8.93
N LEU A 56 -2.40 0.97 -8.85
CA LEU A 56 -1.62 0.50 -10.00
C LEU A 56 -2.42 -0.50 -10.83
N CYS A 57 -3.00 -1.50 -10.18
CA CYS A 57 -3.67 -2.63 -10.81
C CYS A 57 -4.98 -3.03 -10.12
N GLY A 58 -5.42 -2.28 -9.11
CA GLY A 58 -6.69 -2.49 -8.44
C GLY A 58 -7.82 -1.65 -9.02
N PRO A 59 -9.01 -1.66 -8.38
CA PRO A 59 -10.18 -0.92 -8.85
C PRO A 59 -9.99 0.61 -8.89
N GLU A 60 -9.03 1.16 -8.15
CA GLU A 60 -8.73 2.60 -8.15
C GLU A 60 -7.71 3.00 -9.24
N ALA A 61 -7.30 2.06 -10.08
CA ALA A 61 -6.34 2.32 -11.14
C ALA A 61 -6.89 3.26 -12.21
N ARG A 62 -6.05 4.20 -12.66
CA ARG A 62 -6.38 5.15 -13.72
C ARG A 62 -5.38 5.06 -14.86
N PRO A 63 -5.83 5.01 -16.14
CA PRO A 63 -4.95 4.99 -17.29
C PRO A 63 -3.95 6.16 -17.26
N HIS A 64 -2.71 5.88 -17.64
CA HIS A 64 -1.62 6.88 -17.72
C HIS A 64 -1.32 7.64 -16.41
N SER A 65 -1.78 7.12 -15.26
CA SER A 65 -1.41 7.68 -13.96
C SER A 65 0.03 7.33 -13.58
N GLN A 66 0.65 8.21 -12.80
CA GLN A 66 1.98 8.00 -12.23
C GLN A 66 1.87 7.92 -10.71
N LEU A 67 2.51 6.91 -10.12
CA LEU A 67 2.53 6.67 -8.68
C LEU A 67 3.94 6.87 -8.15
N TYR A 68 4.10 7.77 -7.19
CA TYR A 68 5.40 8.11 -6.61
C TYR A 68 5.50 7.65 -5.17
N SER A 69 6.63 7.01 -4.84
CA SER A 69 7.07 6.81 -3.46
C SER A 69 8.09 7.90 -3.13
N ALA A 70 7.70 8.85 -2.26
CA ALA A 70 8.56 9.96 -1.85
C ALA A 70 9.02 9.79 -0.39
N ALA A 71 10.32 9.96 -0.17
CA ALA A 71 10.95 9.90 1.15
C ALA A 71 12.20 10.78 1.17
N LEU A 72 12.85 10.91 2.35
CA LEU A 72 14.07 11.71 2.50
C LEU A 72 15.23 11.16 1.65
N SER A 73 15.27 9.85 1.41
CA SER A 73 16.28 9.23 0.54
C SER A 73 15.68 8.22 -0.44
N ARG A 74 16.42 7.95 -1.52
CA ARG A 74 16.06 6.91 -2.50
C ARG A 74 15.88 5.55 -1.84
N ASP A 75 16.76 5.18 -0.91
CA ASP A 75 16.69 3.87 -0.25
C ASP A 75 15.44 3.74 0.61
N GLN A 76 15.03 4.82 1.28
CA GLN A 76 13.77 4.84 2.02
C GLN A 76 12.56 4.73 1.09
N ALA A 77 12.57 5.44 -0.04
CA ALA A 77 11.51 5.35 -1.04
C ALA A 77 11.44 3.94 -1.68
N ALA A 78 12.59 3.30 -1.87
CA ALA A 78 12.72 1.96 -2.46
C ALA A 78 12.09 0.86 -1.60
N VAL A 79 11.94 1.07 -0.28
CA VAL A 79 11.25 0.10 0.60
C VAL A 79 9.82 -0.19 0.14
N ILE A 80 9.05 0.86 -0.18
CA ILE A 80 7.65 0.69 -0.61
C ILE A 80 7.59 -0.05 -1.95
N TYR A 81 8.47 0.32 -2.88
CA TYR A 81 8.59 -0.38 -4.17
C TYR A 81 8.97 -1.85 -4.01
N GLY A 82 9.93 -2.15 -3.13
CA GLY A 82 10.35 -3.51 -2.82
C GLY A 82 9.21 -4.37 -2.26
N LEU A 83 8.42 -3.83 -1.33
CA LEU A 83 7.24 -4.53 -0.79
C LEU A 83 6.17 -4.75 -1.86
N ALA A 84 5.89 -3.75 -2.69
CA ALA A 84 4.88 -3.83 -3.75
C ALA A 84 5.29 -4.86 -4.83
N SER A 85 6.53 -4.78 -5.33
CA SER A 85 7.05 -5.71 -6.34
C SER A 85 7.06 -7.16 -5.86
N LYS A 86 7.36 -7.41 -4.58
CA LYS A 86 7.24 -8.76 -3.98
C LYS A 86 5.80 -9.24 -3.99
N CYS A 87 4.83 -8.40 -3.65
CA CYS A 87 3.41 -8.78 -3.70
C CYS A 87 2.98 -9.17 -5.12
N VAL A 88 3.37 -8.36 -6.12
CA VAL A 88 3.08 -8.65 -7.54
C VAL A 88 3.66 -10.00 -7.95
N ARG A 89 4.94 -10.25 -7.66
CA ARG A 89 5.62 -11.52 -8.00
C ARG A 89 5.06 -12.76 -7.30
N MET A 90 4.36 -12.58 -6.18
CA MET A 90 3.68 -13.68 -5.47
C MET A 90 2.24 -13.89 -5.95
N SER A 91 1.69 -12.97 -6.74
CA SER A 91 0.31 -13.03 -7.22
C SER A 91 0.23 -13.88 -8.48
N PRO A 92 -0.53 -14.98 -8.51
CA PRO A 92 -0.67 -15.79 -9.73
C PRO A 92 -1.27 -15.01 -10.91
N ASP A 93 -2.12 -14.01 -10.62
CA ASP A 93 -2.78 -13.21 -11.65
C ASP A 93 -1.90 -12.10 -12.24
N LEU A 94 -0.77 -11.78 -11.59
CA LEU A 94 0.09 -10.64 -11.95
C LEU A 94 1.55 -11.02 -12.18
N ALA A 95 1.91 -12.30 -11.95
CA ALA A 95 3.28 -12.81 -12.09
C ALA A 95 3.70 -12.98 -13.56
#